data_AF-A0A9N8CMW3-F1
#
_entry.id   AF-A0A9N8CMW3-F1
#
_cell.length_a   1.000
_cell.length_b   1.000
_cell.length_c   1.000
_cell.angle_alpha   90.00
_cell.angle_beta   90.00
_cell.angle_gamma   90.00
#
_symmetry.space_group_name_H-M   'P 1'
#
loop_
_entity.id
_entity.type
_entity.pdbx_description
1 polymer ?
#
loop_
_entity_poly.entity_id
_entity_poly.type
_entity_poly.pdbx_seq_one_letter_code
_entity_poly.pdbx_strand_id
1 'polypeptide(L)' 'MKEYWDSLTKEQQGELAGSVGSTPGYLRLVFNGYKKAGFSLAKKLEETTAGIISKSDLRPDIYPKQ' A
#
# COMPACT_ATOMS: atom_id res chain seq x y z
N MET A 1 -6.01 4.70 -4.71
CA MET A 1 -4.68 4.39 -4.12
C MET A 1 -3.80 5.62 -3.97
N LYS A 2 -3.45 6.33 -5.06
CA LYS A 2 -2.63 7.55 -4.98
C LYS A 2 -3.26 8.63 -4.09
N GLU A 3 -4.55 8.92 -4.28
CA GLU A 3 -5.26 9.92 -3.47
C GLU A 3 -5.29 9.58 -1.99
N TYR A 4 -5.42 8.31 -1.63
CA TYR A 4 -5.30 7.86 -0.24
C TYR A 4 -3.91 8.20 0.31
N TRP A 5 -2.85 7.85 -0.42
CA TRP A 5 -1.49 8.17 0.00
C TRP A 5 -1.23 9.68 0.13
N ASP A 6 -1.72 10.48 -0.83
CA ASP A 6 -1.62 11.94 -0.81
C ASP A 6 -2.49 12.59 0.28
N SER A 7 -3.54 11.90 0.75
CA SER A 7 -4.36 12.36 1.88
C SER A 7 -3.72 12.14 3.25
N LEU A 8 -2.73 11.24 3.35
CA LEU A 8 -2.02 10.96 4.60
C LEU A 8 -0.96 12.03 4.88
N THR A 9 -0.82 12.39 6.17
CA THR A 9 0.29 13.24 6.62
C THR A 9 1.62 12.49 6.58
N LYS A 10 2.75 13.21 6.64
CA LYS A 10 4.08 12.58 6.67
C LYS A 10 4.25 11.61 7.85
N GLU A 11 3.64 11.93 8.99
CA GLU A 11 3.64 11.05 10.17
C GLU A 11 2.84 9.77 9.90
N GLN A 12 1.61 9.89 9.38
CA GLN A 12 0.79 8.73 9.04
C GLN A 12 1.43 7.84 7.96
N GLN A 13 2.09 8.44 6.97
CA GLN A 13 2.87 7.71 5.97
C GLN A 13 4.03 6.95 6.61
N GLY A 14 4.68 7.56 7.61
CA GLY A 14 5.71 6.94 8.44
C GLY A 14 5.20 5.76 9.25
N GLU A 15 4.09 5.94 9.97
CA GLU A 15 3.46 4.90 10.79
C GLU A 15 2.95 3.74 9.93
N LEU A 16 2.33 4.02 8.79
CA LEU A 16 1.87 2.99 7.85
C LEU A 16 3.07 2.18 7.34
N ALA A 17 4.13 2.87 6.90
CA ALA A 17 5.35 2.23 6.45
C ALA A 17 5.99 1.35 7.54
N GLY A 18 6.11 1.87 8.76
CA GLY A 18 6.61 1.12 9.91
C GLY A 18 5.76 -0.13 10.21
N SER A 19 4.44 0.01 10.21
CA SER A 19 3.50 -1.08 10.50
C SER A 19 3.61 -2.22 9.49
N VAL A 20 3.77 -1.90 8.21
CA VAL A 20 3.91 -2.91 7.16
C VAL A 20 5.35 -3.40 6.96
N GLY A 21 6.32 -2.83 7.68
CA GLY A 21 7.75 -3.17 7.58
C GLY A 21 8.40 -2.68 6.28
N SER A 22 8.01 -1.49 5.82
CA SER A 22 8.49 -0.85 4.60
C SER A 22 8.94 0.59 4.89
N THR A 23 9.38 1.31 3.85
CA THR A 23 9.67 2.74 3.93
C THR A 23 8.58 3.57 3.26
N PRO A 24 8.34 4.82 3.71
CA PRO A 24 7.36 5.71 3.09
C PRO A 24 7.67 5.97 1.61
N GLY A 25 8.95 6.11 1.27
CA GLY A 25 9.38 6.31 -0.12
C GLY A 25 9.02 5.12 -1.01
N TYR A 26 9.24 3.88 -0.54
CA TYR A 26 8.84 2.69 -1.29
C TYR A 26 7.33 2.58 -1.42
N LEU A 27 6.59 2.82 -0.35
CA LEU A 27 5.12 2.84 -0.38
C LEU A 27 4.60 3.87 -1.38
N ARG A 28 5.17 5.08 -1.40
CA ARG A 28 4.81 6.10 -2.40
C ARG A 28 4.97 5.61 -3.83
N LEU A 29 6.05 4.88 -4.14
CA LEU A 29 6.26 4.30 -5.47
C LEU A 29 5.20 3.24 -5.79
N VAL A 30 4.84 2.42 -4.80
CA VAL A 30 3.80 1.39 -4.92
C VAL A 30 2.43 2.02 -5.14
N PHE A 31 2.03 3.00 -4.34
CA PHE A 31 0.74 3.69 -4.44
C PHE A 31 0.57 4.47 -5.75
N ASN A 32 1.67 4.97 -6.32
CA ASN A 32 1.69 5.61 -7.63
C ASN A 32 1.78 4.61 -8.80
N GLY A 33 1.91 3.31 -8.54
CA GLY A 33 2.02 2.27 -9.56
C GLY A 33 3.39 2.14 -10.22
N TYR A 34 4.41 2.86 -9.74
CA TYR A 34 5.79 2.74 -10.24
C TYR A 34 6.48 1.44 -9.80
N LYS A 35 6.09 0.90 -8.63
CA LYS A 35 6.64 -0.34 -8.07
C LYS A 35 5.52 -1.32 -7.75
N LYS A 36 5.80 -2.60 -7.96
CA LYS A 36 4.91 -3.69 -7.52
C LYS A 36 5.14 -3.98 -6.05
N ALA A 37 4.07 -3.97 -5.24
CA ALA A 37 4.13 -4.44 -3.87
C ALA A 37 4.53 -5.92 -3.81
N GLY A 38 5.34 -6.29 -2.83
CA GLY A 38 5.56 -7.70 -2.50
C GLY A 38 4.25 -8.38 -2.09
N PHE A 39 4.17 -9.71 -2.25
CA PHE A 39 2.97 -10.49 -1.90
C PHE A 39 2.53 -10.24 -0.45
N SER A 40 3.46 -10.39 0.49
CA SER A 40 3.21 -10.18 1.92
C SER A 40 2.91 -8.71 2.25
N LEU A 41 3.52 -7.77 1.51
CA LEU A 41 3.29 -6.34 1.72
C LEU A 41 1.88 -5.95 1.30
N ALA A 42 1.40 -6.43 0.15
CA ALA A 42 0.07 -6.14 -0.34
C ALA A 42 -1.01 -6.63 0.63
N LYS A 43 -0.83 -7.84 1.19
CA LYS A 43 -1.72 -8.39 2.22
C LYS A 43 -1.70 -7.55 3.50
N LYS A 44 -0.51 -7.21 4.01
CA LYS A 44 -0.37 -6.35 5.20
C LYS A 44 -0.99 -4.97 4.99
N LEU A 45 -0.80 -4.36 3.82
CA LEU A 45 -1.39 -3.06 3.50
C LEU A 45 -2.92 -3.11 3.55
N GLU A 46 -3.53 -4.15 3.00
CA GLU A 46 -4.99 -4.33 3.09
C GLU A 46 -5.46 -4.47 4.54
N GLU A 47 -4.76 -5.28 5.34
CA GLU A 47 -5.07 -5.47 6.77
C GLU A 47 -4.89 -4.17 7.58
N THR A 48 -3.77 -3.46 7.40
CA THR A 48 -3.47 -2.21 8.11
C THR A 48 -4.37 -1.06 7.70
N THR A 49 -4.77 -1.00 6.42
CA THR A 49 -5.69 0.03 5.92
C THR A 49 -7.16 -0.38 6.04
N ALA A 50 -7.47 -1.47 6.75
CA ALA A 50 -8.81 -2.01 6.94
C ALA A 50 -9.61 -2.17 5.63
N GLY A 51 -8.93 -2.56 4.55
CA GLY A 51 -9.54 -2.75 3.23
C GLY A 51 -9.68 -1.49 2.38
N ILE A 52 -9.23 -0.31 2.83
CA ILE A 52 -9.20 0.91 1.99
C ILE A 52 -8.30 0.69 0.76
N ILE A 53 -7.18 -0.02 0.96
CA ILE A 53 -6.27 -0.39 -0.12
C ILE A 53 -6.34 -1.89 -0.31
N SER A 54 -7.00 -2.33 -1.37
CA SER A 54 -7.04 -3.76 -1.70
C SER A 54 -5.74 -4.25 -2.30
N LYS A 55 -5.34 -5.45 -1.88
CA LYS A 55 -4.19 -6.16 -2.48
C LYS A 55 -4.38 -6.42 -3.98
N SER A 56 -5.63 -6.54 -4.44
CA SER A 56 -6.02 -6.65 -5.85
C SER A 56 -5.73 -5.38 -6.65
N ASP A 57 -5.81 -4.19 -6.04
CA ASP A 57 -5.41 -2.95 -6.70
C ASP A 57 -3.88 -2.81 -6.77
N LEU A 58 -3.18 -3.26 -5.72
CA LEU A 58 -1.71 -3.24 -5.66
C LEU A 58 -1.05 -4.27 -6.60
N ARG A 59 -1.68 -5.43 -6.75
CA ARG A 59 -1.17 -6.60 -7.47
C ARG A 59 -2.30 -7.31 -8.23
N PRO A 60 -2.89 -6.65 -9.25
CA PRO A 60 -3.96 -7.23 -10.07
C PRO A 60 -3.50 -8.45 -10.86
N ASP A 61 -2.18 -8.65 -11.00
CA ASP A 61 -1.58 -9.81 -11.67
C ASP A 61 -1.73 -11.13 -10.91
N ILE A 62 -1.87 -11.09 -9.58
CA ILE A 62 -1.96 -12.29 -8.71
C ILE A 62 -3.21 -12.31 -7.85
N TYR A 63 -3.86 -11.17 -7.63
CA TYR A 63 -5.10 -11.05 -6.90
C TYR A 63 -6.19 -10.55 -7.85
N PRO A 64 -7.01 -11.44 -8.41
CA PRO A 64 -8.15 -11.00 -9.21
C PRO A 64 -9.10 -10.15 -8.36
N LYS A 65 -9.74 -9.14 -8.97
CA LYS A 65 -10.84 -8.42 -8.33
C LYS A 65 -12.01 -9.39 -8.22
N GLN A 66 -12.35 -9.76 -6.99
CA GLN A 66 -13.57 -10.52 -6.69
C GLN A 66 -14.79 -9.62 -6.75
#